data_AF-A0A645EMP3-F1
#
_entry.id   AF-A0A645EMP3-F1
#
_cell.length_a   1.000
_cell.length_b   1.000
_cell.length_c   1.000
_cell.angle_alpha   90.00
_cell.angle_beta   90.00
_cell.angle_gamma   90.00
#
_symmetry.space_group_name_H-M   'P 1'
#
loop_
_entity.id
_entity.type
_entity.pdbx_description
1 polymer ?
#
loop_
_entity_poly.entity_id
_entity_poly.type
_entity_poly.pdbx_seq_one_letter_code
_entity_poly.pdbx_strand_id
1 'polypeptide(L)' 'MAIVKDYYIGNTHVMIDDEYCVKTQEEVDAILKKVGQLSYEQAIRRMAREAMQKGETTAP' A
#
# COMPACT_ATOMS: atom_id res chain seq x y z
N MET A 1 -4.19 21.78 10.46
CA MET A 1 -5.32 20.99 9.95
C MET A 1 -6.01 21.83 8.90
N ALA A 2 -5.55 21.70 7.67
CA ALA A 2 -6.20 22.30 6.51
C ALA A 2 -5.80 21.46 5.29
N ILE A 3 -6.74 21.20 4.39
CA ILE A 3 -6.42 20.66 3.07
C ILE A 3 -5.43 21.64 2.44
N VAL A 4 -4.18 21.20 2.28
CA VAL A 4 -3.11 22.06 1.78
C VAL A 4 -3.18 22.21 0.27
N LYS A 5 -3.74 21.21 -0.42
CA LYS A 5 -4.07 21.29 -1.86
C LYS A 5 -5.31 20.48 -2.18
N ASP A 6 -6.17 21.07 -2.99
CA ASP A 6 -7.36 20.43 -3.56
C ASP A 6 -7.36 20.72 -5.06
N TYR A 7 -7.27 19.67 -5.89
CA TYR A 7 -7.30 19.84 -7.34
C TYR A 7 -7.85 18.61 -8.07
N TYR A 8 -8.25 18.83 -9.32
CA TYR A 8 -8.76 17.80 -10.22
C TYR A 8 -7.74 17.52 -11.33
N ILE A 9 -7.54 16.25 -11.65
CA ILE A 9 -6.85 15.78 -12.86
C ILE A 9 -7.89 15.04 -13.70
N GLY A 10 -8.46 15.72 -14.70
CA GLY A 10 -9.60 15.21 -15.46
C GLY A 10 -10.81 15.01 -14.57
N ASN A 11 -11.28 13.77 -14.48
CA ASN A 11 -12.37 13.32 -13.61
C ASN A 11 -11.89 12.80 -12.23
N THR A 12 -10.59 12.80 -11.96
CA THR A 12 -10.03 12.36 -10.68
C THR A 12 -9.87 13.55 -9.73
N HIS A 13 -10.45 13.44 -8.54
CA HIS A 13 -10.30 14.42 -7.46
C HIS A 13 -9.12 14.03 -6.56
N VAL A 14 -8.19 14.95 -6.33
CA VAL A 14 -7.01 14.75 -5.49
C VAL A 14 -7.00 15.79 -4.38
N MET A 15 -7.04 15.30 -3.14
CA MET A 15 -6.91 16.12 -1.93
C MET A 15 -5.62 15.75 -1.22
N ILE A 16 -4.76 16.74 -0.98
CA ILE A 16 -3.56 16.58 -0.14
C ILE A 16 -3.88 17.18 1.22
N ASP A 17 -3.96 16.30 2.20
CA ASP A 17 -4.20 16.63 3.61
C ASP A 17 -2.89 16.47 4.40
N ASP A 18 -2.51 17.54 5.11
CA ASP A 18 -1.30 17.56 5.94
C ASP A 18 -1.54 17.02 7.35
N GLU A 19 -2.78 16.66 7.70
CA GLU A 19 -3.15 16.06 8.99
C GLU A 19 -2.40 14.76 9.27
N TYR A 20 -2.07 14.02 8.21
CA TYR A 20 -1.32 12.76 8.28
C TYR A 20 0.16 12.90 7.91
N CYS A 21 0.65 14.13 7.69
CA CYS A 21 2.08 14.40 7.59
C CYS A 21 2.69 14.27 9.00
N VAL A 22 3.14 13.07 9.31
CA VAL A 22 3.82 12.71 10.56
C VAL A 22 5.03 13.60 10.81
N LYS A 23 5.19 14.06 12.06
CA LYS A 23 6.20 15.06 12.45
C LYS A 23 7.34 14.44 13.24
N THR A 24 7.14 13.25 13.77
CA THR A 24 8.12 12.55 14.61
C THR A 24 8.64 11.28 13.94
N GLN A 25 9.88 10.91 14.24
CA GLN A 25 10.49 9.69 13.71
C GLN A 25 9.74 8.43 14.18
N GLU A 26 9.20 8.42 15.39
CA GLU A 26 8.45 7.29 15.95
C GLU A 26 7.17 7.01 15.15
N GLU A 27 6.44 8.05 14.74
CA GLU A 27 5.25 7.91 13.90
C GLU A 27 5.60 7.42 12.48
N VAL A 28 6.72 7.93 11.92
CA VAL A 28 7.26 7.44 10.64
C VAL A 28 7.58 5.95 10.73
N ASP A 29 8.29 5.53 11.77
CA ASP A 29 8.69 4.14 11.97
C ASP A 29 7.47 3.22 12.16
N ALA A 30 6.45 3.68 12.88
CA ALA A 30 5.20 2.94 13.05
C ALA A 30 4.46 2.74 11.72
N ILE A 31 4.41 3.77 10.87
CA ILE A 31 3.81 3.67 9.53
C ILE A 31 4.61 2.71 8.66
N LEU A 32 5.93 2.87 8.60
CA LEU A 32 6.80 2.01 7.79
C LEU A 32 6.69 0.55 8.21
N LYS A 33 6.63 0.28 9.52
CA LYS A 33 6.40 -1.08 10.05
C LYS A 33 5.07 -1.67 9.56
N LYS A 34 3.98 -0.88 9.61
CA LYS A 34 2.66 -1.31 9.15
C LYS A 34 2.62 -1.57 7.64
N VAL A 35 3.25 -0.70 6.85
CA VAL A 35 3.38 -0.88 5.39
C VAL A 35 4.21 -2.12 5.06
N GLY A 36 5.30 -2.35 5.80
CA GLY A 36 6.15 -3.54 5.65
C GLY A 36 5.38 -4.83 5.90
N GLN A 37 4.57 -4.88 6.97
CA GLN A 37 3.73 -6.04 7.28
C GLN A 37 2.72 -6.33 6.15
N LEU A 38 1.99 -5.31 5.69
CA LEU A 38 1.02 -5.45 4.60
C LEU A 38 1.67 -5.94 3.31
N SER A 39 2.83 -5.38 2.97
CA SER A 39 3.59 -5.76 1.77
C SER A 39 4.07 -7.20 1.84
N TYR A 40 4.56 -7.63 3.01
CA TYR A 40 4.99 -9.00 3.24
C TYR A 40 3.83 -10.00 3.10
N GLU A 41 2.69 -9.73 3.75
CA GLU A 41 1.50 -10.57 3.64
C GLU A 41 1.01 -10.69 2.18
N GLN A 42 1.02 -9.60 1.43
CA GLN A 42 0.66 -9.62 0.02
C GLN A 42 1.66 -10.43 -0.83
N ALA A 43 2.96 -10.31 -0.55
CA ALA A 43 4.00 -11.07 -1.25
C ALA A 43 3.85 -12.58 -1.01
N ILE A 44 3.60 -13.01 0.24
CA ILE A 44 3.33 -14.41 0.57
C ILE A 44 2.09 -14.91 -0.18
N ARG A 45 0.99 -14.16 -0.15
CA ARG A 45 -0.25 -14.52 -0.88
C ARG A 45 -0.02 -14.61 -2.38
N ARG A 46 0.79 -13.73 -2.95
CA ARG A 46 1.16 -13.77 -4.37
C ARG A 46 1.94 -15.03 -4.71
N MET A 47 2.99 -15.35 -3.95
CA MET A 47 3.78 -16.55 -4.16
C MET A 47 2.93 -17.83 -4.03
N ALA A 48 2.02 -17.88 -3.08
CA ALA A 48 1.09 -19.00 -2.93
C ALA A 48 0.19 -19.18 -4.17
N ARG A 49 -0.36 -18.09 -4.73
CA ARG A 49 -1.14 -18.13 -5.97
C ARG A 49 -0.31 -18.59 -7.16
N GLU A 50 0.91 -18.10 -7.30
CA GLU A 50 1.82 -18.49 -8.39
C GLU A 50 2.22 -19.98 -8.27
N ALA A 51 2.41 -20.50 -7.06
CA ALA A 51 2.69 -21.92 -6.83
C ALA A 51 1.49 -22.81 -7.20
N MET A 52 0.26 -22.41 -6.84
CA MET A 52 -0.96 -23.13 -7.24
C MET A 52 -1.12 -23.16 -8.76
N GLN A 53 -0.94 -22.01 -9.43
CA GLN A 53 -1.03 -21.93 -10.89
C GLN A 53 0.04 -22.79 -11.59
N LYS A 54 1.26 -22.85 -11.06
CA LYS A 54 2.31 -23.71 -11.62
C LYS A 54 2.06 -25.19 -11.37
N GLY A 55 1.38 -25.56 -10.28
CA GLY A 55 0.99 -26.94 -9.99
C GLY A 55 -0.13 -27.47 -10.89
N GLU A 56 -1.05 -26.60 -11.34
CA GLU A 56 -2.14 -26.97 -12.25
C GLU A 56 -1.66 -27.14 -13.70
N THR A 57 -0.60 -26.45 -14.14
CA THR A 57 -0.07 -26.55 -15.53
C THR A 57 0.76 -27.82 -15.79
N THR A 58 1.00 -28.66 -14.78
CA THR A 58 1.76 -29.93 -14.89
C THR A 58 0.91 -31.19 -14.77
N ALA A 59 -0.41 -31.09 -14.85
CA ALA A 59 -1.27 -32.26 -15.03
C ALA A 59 -1.41 -32.57 -16.55
N PRO A 60 -1.05 -33.78 -17.01
CA PRO A 60 -1.19 -34.21 -18.41
C PRO A 60 -2.64 -34.37 -18.85
#